data_AF-A0A1G6X9D5-F1
#
_entry.id   AF-A0A1G6X9D5-F1
#
_cell.length_a   1.000
_cell.length_b   1.000
_cell.length_c   1.000
_cell.angle_alpha   90.00
_cell.angle_beta   90.00
_cell.angle_gamma   90.00
#
_symmetry.space_group_name_H-M   'P 1'
#
loop_
_entity.id
_entity.type
_entity.pdbx_description
1 polymer ?
#
loop_
_entity_poly.entity_id
_entity_poly.type
_entity_poly.pdbx_seq_one_letter_code
_entity_poly.pdbx_strand_id
1 'polypeptide(L)'
;MLNGVTIGLFIGSVILNYWLRDIRLLGLLIPLFFFYLIAQYFRKKSACKRVYTYTYDRLFPFKVVLSKNGNGFGNAYLHSKIYIIDDEIAYLGSLNFTGGGTTNNYETRVRLGDAQSVQKIVEEFDYLMNEAKIAEVDIQEWGSLLYREPIN
;
A
#
# COMPACT_ATOMS: atom_id res chain seq x y z
N MET A 1 -21.65 -9.84 11.96
CA MET A 1 -23.12 -9.61 12.00
C MET A 1 -23.75 -10.85 12.61
N LEU A 2 -24.75 -10.72 13.47
CA LEU A 2 -25.56 -11.89 13.84
C LEU A 2 -26.27 -12.36 12.57
N ASN A 3 -26.09 -13.62 12.18
CA ASN A 3 -26.84 -14.18 11.07
C ASN A 3 -28.32 -14.21 11.49
N GLY A 4 -29.23 -13.73 10.63
CA GLY A 4 -30.66 -13.67 10.93
C GLY A 4 -31.26 -15.01 11.39
N VAL A 5 -30.68 -16.12 10.91
CA VAL A 5 -30.98 -17.49 11.32
C VAL A 5 -30.76 -17.72 12.82
N THR A 6 -29.65 -17.24 13.39
CA THR A 6 -29.35 -17.41 14.84
C THR A 6 -30.27 -16.59 15.73
N ILE A 7 -30.71 -15.41 15.28
CA ILE A 7 -31.70 -14.59 16.00
C ILE A 7 -33.07 -15.28 15.96
N GLY A 8 -33.45 -15.79 14.78
CA GLY A 8 -34.71 -16.51 14.59
C GLY A 8 -34.82 -17.77 15.46
N LEU A 9 -33.76 -18.58 15.53
CA LEU A 9 -33.73 -19.78 16.37
C LEU A 9 -33.81 -19.44 17.88
N PHE A 10 -33.15 -18.36 18.32
CA PHE A 10 -33.23 -17.92 19.71
C PHE A 10 -34.65 -17.44 20.06
N ILE A 11 -35.25 -16.57 19.24
CA ILE A 11 -36.63 -16.09 19.45
C ILE A 11 -37.63 -17.26 19.41
N GLY A 12 -37.51 -18.17 18.44
CA GLY A 12 -38.35 -19.35 18.33
C GLY A 12 -38.27 -20.26 19.56
N SER A 13 -37.07 -20.43 20.13
CA SER A 13 -36.88 -21.22 21.35
C SER A 13 -37.49 -20.58 22.60
N VAL A 14 -37.49 -19.24 22.69
CA VAL A 14 -38.16 -18.50 23.78
C VAL A 14 -39.68 -18.61 23.67
N ILE A 15 -40.24 -18.53 22.45
CA ILE A 15 -41.68 -18.73 22.20
C ILE A 15 -42.10 -20.17 22.51
N LEU A 16 -41.30 -21.15 22.11
CA LEU A 16 -41.54 -22.57 22.43
C LEU A 16 -41.51 -22.81 23.95
N ASN A 17 -40.60 -22.14 24.66
CA ASN A 17 -40.54 -22.19 26.11
C ASN A 17 -41.80 -21.61 26.78
N TYR A 18 -42.30 -20.48 26.29
CA TYR A 18 -43.55 -19.87 26.78
C TYR A 18 -44.74 -20.83 26.67
N TRP A 19 -44.78 -21.63 25.59
CA TRP A 19 -45.78 -22.67 25.38
C TRP A 19 -45.58 -23.90 26.28
N LEU A 20 -44.35 -24.36 26.46
CA LEU A 20 -44.03 -25.56 27.24
C LEU A 20 -43.98 -25.32 28.76
N ARG A 21 -43.95 -24.06 29.22
CA ARG A 21 -43.85 -23.64 30.64
C ARG A 21 -42.69 -24.27 31.43
N ASP A 22 -41.66 -24.79 30.76
CA ASP A 22 -40.51 -25.41 31.42
C ASP A 22 -39.31 -24.46 31.50
N ILE A 23 -39.14 -23.80 32.64
CA ILE A 23 -38.08 -22.81 32.85
C ILE A 23 -36.65 -23.38 32.73
N ARG A 24 -36.50 -24.71 32.84
CA ARG A 24 -35.19 -25.39 32.74
C ARG A 24 -34.54 -25.22 31.38
N LEU A 25 -35.34 -25.15 30.31
CA LEU A 25 -34.85 -24.95 28.94
C LEU A 25 -34.24 -23.54 28.76
N LEU A 26 -34.84 -22.50 29.37
CA LEU A 26 -34.26 -21.14 29.36
C LEU A 26 -32.91 -21.09 30.10
N GLY A 27 -32.79 -21.82 31.21
CA GLY A 27 -31.55 -21.91 31.99
C GLY A 27 -30.34 -22.44 31.21
N LEU A 28 -30.57 -23.27 30.18
CA LEU A 28 -29.52 -23.78 29.28
C LEU A 28 -29.28 -22.89 28.05
N LEU A 29 -30.33 -22.28 27.50
CA LEU A 29 -30.23 -21.49 26.27
C LEU A 29 -29.56 -20.13 26.48
N ILE A 30 -29.81 -19.49 27.62
CA ILE A 30 -29.20 -18.21 27.98
C ILE A 30 -27.66 -18.29 27.99
N PRO A 31 -27.02 -19.21 28.74
CA PRO A 31 -25.56 -19.32 28.72
C PRO A 31 -25.00 -19.70 27.35
N LEU A 32 -25.66 -20.59 26.58
CA LEU A 32 -25.24 -20.92 25.21
C LEU A 32 -25.26 -19.71 24.28
N PHE A 33 -26.28 -18.86 24.39
CA PHE A 33 -26.36 -17.62 23.65
C PHE A 33 -25.23 -16.65 24.04
N PHE A 34 -24.94 -16.50 25.34
CA PHE A 34 -23.81 -15.71 25.80
C PHE A 34 -22.46 -16.27 25.32
N PHE A 35 -22.24 -17.59 25.37
CA PHE A 35 -21.04 -18.23 24.82
C PHE A 35 -20.89 -17.96 23.32
N TYR A 36 -21.99 -17.99 22.56
CA TYR A 36 -21.99 -17.65 21.14
C TYR A 36 -21.61 -16.18 20.89
N LEU A 37 -22.16 -15.24 21.66
CA LEU A 37 -21.78 -13.82 21.57
C LEU A 37 -20.31 -13.59 21.91
N ILE A 38 -19.81 -14.25 22.96
CA ILE A 38 -18.39 -14.21 23.36
C ILE A 38 -17.50 -14.75 22.22
N ALA A 39 -17.86 -15.90 21.64
CA ALA A 39 -17.12 -16.49 20.52
C ALA A 39 -17.12 -15.57 19.28
N GLN A 40 -18.25 -14.93 18.96
CA GLN A 40 -18.35 -13.92 17.90
C GLN A 40 -17.44 -12.72 18.15
N TYR A 41 -17.43 -12.21 19.39
CA TYR A 41 -16.57 -11.11 19.79
C TYR A 41 -15.09 -11.46 19.59
N PHE A 42 -14.65 -12.62 20.09
CA PHE A 42 -13.27 -13.07 19.93
C PHE A 42 -12.90 -13.35 18.47
N ARG A 43 -13.78 -13.96 17.67
CA ARG A 43 -13.53 -14.16 16.23
C ARG A 43 -13.31 -12.84 15.51
N LYS A 44 -14.15 -11.83 15.76
CA LYS A 44 -13.99 -10.50 15.17
C LYS A 44 -12.69 -9.84 15.64
N LYS A 45 -12.38 -9.94 16.94
CA LYS A 45 -11.16 -9.40 17.52
C LYS A 45 -9.91 -10.04 16.93
N SER A 46 -9.90 -11.35 16.73
CA SER A 46 -8.79 -12.08 16.12
C SER A 46 -8.65 -11.78 14.63
N ALA A 47 -9.77 -11.66 13.89
CA ALA A 47 -9.74 -11.33 12.47
C ALA A 47 -9.14 -9.94 12.18
N CYS A 48 -9.29 -8.99 13.10
CA CYS A 48 -8.72 -7.64 12.97
C CYS A 48 -7.32 -7.50 13.59
N LYS A 49 -6.75 -8.57 14.15
CA LYS A 49 -5.43 -8.49 14.78
C LYS A 49 -4.38 -8.66 13.70
N ARG A 50 -3.55 -7.64 13.49
CA ARG A 50 -2.38 -7.73 12.60
C ARG A 50 -1.38 -8.72 13.20
N VAL A 51 -1.11 -9.82 12.51
CA VAL A 51 -0.13 -10.84 12.92
C VAL A 51 1.21 -10.62 12.23
N TYR A 52 1.18 -10.17 10.97
CA TYR A 52 2.39 -9.93 10.18
C TYR A 52 2.78 -8.45 10.13
N THR A 53 4.08 -8.21 10.28
CA THR A 53 4.74 -6.94 10.03
C THR A 53 5.59 -7.11 8.79
N TYR A 54 5.48 -6.15 7.88
CA TYR A 54 6.26 -6.12 6.63
C TYR A 54 7.31 -5.03 6.76
N THR A 55 8.50 -5.32 6.25
CA THR A 55 9.61 -4.37 6.16
C THR A 55 10.19 -4.47 4.76
N TYR A 56 10.56 -3.32 4.21
CA TYR A 56 11.04 -3.20 2.84
C TYR A 56 12.48 -2.72 2.83
N ASP A 57 13.32 -3.40 2.04
CA ASP A 57 14.71 -3.05 1.82
C ASP A 57 14.95 -2.76 0.34
N ARG A 58 15.99 -1.97 0.06
CA ARG A 58 16.37 -1.56 -1.29
C ARG A 58 17.54 -2.42 -1.76
N LEU A 59 17.45 -2.96 -2.98
CA LEU A 59 18.54 -3.73 -3.60
C LEU A 59 19.68 -2.84 -4.11
N PHE A 60 19.37 -1.59 -4.42
CA PHE A 60 20.28 -0.57 -4.89
C PHE A 60 19.83 0.79 -4.34
N PRO A 61 20.72 1.80 -4.26
CA PRO A 61 20.34 3.12 -3.82
C PRO A 61 19.38 3.76 -4.84
N PHE A 62 18.14 3.99 -4.43
CA PHE A 62 17.17 4.76 -5.20
C PHE A 62 16.35 5.64 -4.26
N LYS A 63 15.82 6.71 -4.85
CA LYS A 63 14.96 7.69 -4.22
C LYS A 63 13.63 7.75 -4.97
N VAL A 64 12.53 7.74 -4.23
CA VAL A 64 11.18 7.90 -4.79
C VAL A 64 10.70 9.29 -4.41
N VAL A 65 10.26 10.06 -5.39
CA VAL A 65 9.81 11.44 -5.18
C VAL A 65 8.38 11.54 -5.68
N LEU A 66 7.48 12.08 -4.85
CA LEU A 66 6.11 12.36 -5.25
C LEU A 66 5.94 13.85 -5.55
N SER A 67 5.46 14.13 -6.76
CA SER A 67 5.00 15.47 -7.11
C SER A 67 3.64 15.71 -6.47
N LYS A 68 3.60 16.33 -5.29
CA LYS A 68 2.34 16.58 -4.57
C LYS A 68 1.62 17.81 -5.14
N ASN A 69 0.42 17.63 -5.66
CA ASN A 69 -0.49 18.75 -5.95
C ASN A 69 -1.19 19.18 -4.64
N GLY A 70 -0.61 20.14 -3.92
CA GLY A 70 -1.30 20.87 -2.85
C GLY A 70 -0.59 20.92 -1.49
N ASN A 71 -0.26 22.15 -1.07
CA ASN A 71 -0.13 22.66 0.29
C ASN A 71 0.87 22.02 1.27
N GLY A 72 2.05 21.55 0.83
CA GLY A 72 3.10 21.21 1.79
C GLY A 72 4.39 20.70 1.16
N PHE A 73 5.40 21.58 1.19
CA PHE A 73 6.81 21.38 0.88
C PHE A 73 7.17 20.84 -0.53
N GLY A 74 7.57 21.80 -1.39
CA GLY A 74 8.42 21.57 -2.56
C GLY A 74 7.69 21.54 -3.90
N ASN A 75 7.66 22.66 -4.62
CA ASN A 75 7.29 22.75 -6.05
C ASN A 75 8.33 22.07 -6.98
N ALA A 76 8.93 20.96 -6.55
CA ALA A 76 9.92 20.26 -7.35
C ALA A 76 9.22 19.30 -8.31
N TYR A 77 8.95 19.77 -9.52
CA TYR A 77 8.42 18.94 -10.60
C TYR A 77 9.57 18.22 -11.32
N LEU A 78 9.96 17.05 -10.82
CA LEU A 78 10.95 16.21 -11.49
C LEU A 78 10.31 15.56 -12.72
N HIS A 79 10.62 16.07 -13.91
CA HIS A 79 10.09 15.58 -15.18
C HIS A 79 11.16 15.22 -16.22
N SER A 80 12.42 15.32 -15.84
CA SER A 80 13.54 14.89 -16.66
C SER A 80 13.48 13.39 -16.92
N LYS A 81 13.72 12.96 -18.16
CA LYS A 81 13.97 11.55 -18.49
C LYS A 81 15.41 11.46 -18.96
N ILE A 82 16.26 11.02 -18.04
CA ILE A 82 17.71 10.95 -18.22
C ILE A 82 18.16 9.53 -17.90
N TYR A 83 19.06 8.99 -18.71
CA TYR A 83 19.68 7.69 -18.50
C TYR A 83 21.20 7.85 -18.67
N ILE A 84 21.96 7.51 -17.64
CA ILE A 84 23.43 7.60 -17.62
C ILE A 84 23.99 6.17 -17.60
N ILE A 85 25.02 5.90 -18.39
CA ILE A 85 25.70 4.60 -18.47
C ILE A 85 27.19 4.85 -18.27
N ASP A 86 27.74 4.23 -17.22
CA ASP A 86 29.16 4.20 -16.87
C ASP A 86 29.84 5.59 -16.81
N ASP A 87 29.07 6.66 -16.55
CA ASP A 87 29.53 8.06 -16.61
C ASP A 87 30.16 8.49 -17.96
N GLU A 88 29.92 7.71 -19.02
CA GLU A 88 30.48 7.92 -20.37
C GLU A 88 29.41 8.27 -21.40
N ILE A 89 28.17 7.82 -21.20
CA ILE A 89 27.06 8.02 -22.12
C ILE A 89 25.86 8.52 -21.34
N ALA A 90 25.24 9.59 -21.82
CA ALA A 90 23.96 10.06 -21.31
C ALA A 90 22.92 10.11 -22.43
N TYR A 91 21.71 9.68 -22.12
CA TYR A 91 20.54 9.85 -22.96
C TYR A 91 19.54 10.76 -22.26
N LEU A 92 18.99 11.70 -23.01
CA LEU A 92 17.93 12.59 -22.54
C LEU A 92 16.89 12.79 -23.64
N GLY A 93 15.65 13.08 -23.28
CA GLY A 93 14.59 13.32 -24.24
C GLY A 93 13.19 13.24 -23.65
N SER A 94 12.21 12.94 -24.50
CA SER A 94 10.80 12.80 -24.09
C SER A 94 10.45 11.40 -23.60
N LEU A 95 11.28 10.39 -23.94
CA LEU A 95 11.04 8.98 -23.67
C LEU A 95 10.93 8.66 -22.17
N ASN A 96 9.70 8.37 -21.73
CA ASN A 96 9.43 7.77 -20.42
C ASN A 96 9.80 6.28 -20.40
N PHE A 97 10.33 5.79 -19.27
CA PHE A 97 10.68 4.37 -19.11
C PHE A 97 9.44 3.50 -18.85
N THR A 98 8.58 3.39 -19.86
CA THR A 98 7.34 2.59 -19.83
C THR A 98 7.20 1.77 -21.11
N GLY A 99 6.34 0.75 -21.09
CA GLY A 99 6.04 -0.02 -22.30
C GLY A 99 5.57 0.86 -23.45
N GLY A 100 4.63 1.79 -23.20
CA GLY A 100 4.16 2.73 -24.22
C GLY A 100 5.25 3.65 -24.76
N GLY A 101 6.09 4.22 -23.88
CA GLY A 101 7.22 5.08 -24.27
C GLY A 101 8.28 4.38 -25.11
N THR A 102 8.40 3.05 -24.98
CA THR A 102 9.40 2.24 -25.70
C THR A 102 8.88 1.57 -26.97
N THR A 103 7.56 1.44 -27.14
CA THR A 103 6.99 0.72 -28.31
C THR A 103 5.97 1.51 -29.13
N ASN A 104 5.17 2.38 -28.50
CA ASN A 104 3.95 2.91 -29.12
C ASN A 104 3.98 4.43 -29.32
N ASN A 105 4.67 5.14 -28.44
CA ASN A 105 4.72 6.59 -28.47
C ASN A 105 5.77 7.08 -29.47
N TYR A 106 5.47 8.20 -30.12
CA TYR A 106 6.47 8.97 -30.84
C TYR A 106 7.32 9.76 -29.85
N GLU A 107 8.46 9.20 -29.49
CA GLU A 107 9.41 9.80 -28.57
C GLU A 107 10.67 10.27 -29.31
N THR A 108 11.32 11.30 -28.78
CA THR A 108 12.63 11.74 -29.24
C THR A 108 13.66 11.61 -28.13
N ARG A 109 14.91 11.37 -28.52
CA ARG A 109 16.04 11.18 -27.61
C ARG A 109 17.32 11.67 -28.25
N VAL A 110 18.15 12.33 -27.46
CA VAL A 110 19.51 12.72 -27.79
C VAL A 110 20.48 11.83 -27.01
N ARG A 111 21.53 11.36 -27.68
CA ARG A 111 22.66 10.67 -27.07
C ARG A 111 23.82 11.66 -26.94
N LEU A 112 24.34 11.81 -25.73
CA LEU A 112 25.58 12.50 -25.42
C LEU A 112 26.69 11.46 -25.23
N GLY A 113 27.90 11.83 -25.65
CA GLY A 113 29.09 11.00 -25.47
C GLY A 113 30.38 11.80 -25.39
N ASP A 114 30.31 13.14 -25.42
CA ASP A 114 31.45 13.97 -25.07
C ASP A 114 31.53 14.07 -23.54
N ALA A 115 32.74 13.90 -23.00
CA ALA A 115 32.96 13.81 -21.55
C ALA A 115 32.43 15.04 -20.80
N GLN A 116 32.60 16.24 -21.36
CA GLN A 116 32.17 17.47 -20.71
C GLN A 116 30.65 17.55 -20.54
N SER A 117 29.88 17.18 -21.57
CA SER A 117 28.41 17.22 -21.47
C SER A 117 27.88 16.10 -20.60
N VAL A 118 28.46 14.89 -20.67
CA VAL A 118 28.06 13.77 -19.82
C VAL A 118 28.31 14.11 -18.35
N GLN A 119 29.47 14.68 -18.02
CA GLN A 119 29.80 15.08 -16.65
C GLN A 119 28.78 16.06 -16.07
N LYS A 120 28.29 17.04 -16.85
CA LYS A 120 27.23 17.96 -16.39
C LYS A 120 25.92 17.23 -16.05
N ILE A 121 25.61 16.17 -16.78
CA ILE A 121 24.41 15.36 -16.51
C ILE A 121 24.60 14.51 -15.26
N VAL A 122 25.80 13.97 -15.02
CA VAL A 122 26.16 13.26 -13.78
C VAL A 122 26.04 14.20 -12.58
N GLU A 123 26.60 15.41 -12.67
CA GLU A 123 26.52 16.42 -11.60
C GLU A 123 25.06 16.79 -11.25
N GLU A 124 24.20 16.95 -12.25
CA GLU A 124 22.77 17.19 -12.03
C GLU A 124 22.09 15.99 -11.36
N PHE A 125 22.41 14.76 -11.78
CA PHE A 125 21.89 13.56 -11.13
C PHE A 125 22.32 13.48 -9.65
N ASP A 126 23.59 13.72 -9.37
CA ASP A 126 24.13 13.70 -8.00
C ASP A 126 23.51 14.77 -7.12
N TYR A 127 23.30 15.98 -7.66
CA TYR A 127 22.58 17.05 -6.98
C TYR A 127 21.15 16.60 -6.63
N LEU A 128 20.41 16.06 -7.59
CA LEU A 128 19.03 15.58 -7.37
C LEU A 128 18.98 14.43 -6.35
N MET A 129 19.97 13.54 -6.37
CA MET A 129 20.02 12.38 -5.49
C MET A 129 20.44 12.73 -4.06
N ASN A 130 21.31 13.72 -3.85
CA ASN A 130 21.93 13.94 -2.54
C ASN A 130 21.58 15.28 -1.89
N GLU A 131 21.39 16.34 -2.68
CA GLU A 131 21.34 17.72 -2.16
C GLU A 131 19.97 18.39 -2.34
N ALA A 132 19.25 18.03 -3.40
CA ALA A 132 17.99 18.66 -3.75
C ALA A 132 16.94 18.44 -2.65
N LYS A 133 16.30 19.54 -2.22
CA LYS A 133 15.21 19.54 -1.23
C LYS A 133 13.89 19.09 -1.86
N ILE A 134 13.82 17.81 -2.21
CA ILE A 134 12.66 17.17 -2.83
C ILE A 134 11.94 16.26 -1.83
N ALA A 135 10.63 16.17 -1.95
CA ALA A 135 9.80 15.34 -1.08
C ALA A 135 10.01 13.85 -1.42
N GLU A 136 10.98 13.23 -0.74
CA GLU A 136 11.23 11.80 -0.79
C GLU A 136 10.15 11.02 -0.03
N VAL A 137 9.75 9.88 -0.58
CA VAL A 137 8.87 8.92 0.07
C VAL A 137 9.72 7.89 0.81
N ASP A 138 9.37 7.64 2.07
CA ASP A 138 10.00 6.58 2.84
C ASP A 138 9.77 5.21 2.19
N ILE A 139 10.78 4.35 2.22
CA ILE A 139 10.71 3.03 1.58
C ILE A 139 9.63 2.13 2.20
N GLN A 140 9.37 2.27 3.50
CA GLN A 140 8.33 1.50 4.16
C GLN A 140 6.94 1.96 3.70
N GLU A 141 6.74 3.28 3.60
CA GLU A 141 5.51 3.86 3.06
C GLU A 141 5.29 3.41 1.61
N TRP A 142 6.30 3.57 0.74
CA TRP A 142 6.19 3.20 -0.67
C TRP A 142 5.97 1.69 -0.87
N GLY A 143 6.70 0.85 -0.15
CA GLY A 143 6.54 -0.59 -0.19
C GLY A 143 5.12 -1.04 0.16
N SER A 144 4.56 -0.48 1.24
CA SER A 144 3.18 -0.82 1.67
C SER A 144 2.09 -0.44 0.66
N LEU A 145 2.36 0.55 -0.20
CA LEU A 145 1.45 0.96 -1.28
C LEU A 145 1.54 0.02 -2.49
N LEU A 146 2.72 -0.52 -2.78
CA LEU A 146 2.96 -1.41 -3.92
C LEU A 146 2.50 -2.84 -3.65
N TYR A 147 2.72 -3.32 -2.43
CA TYR A 147 2.46 -4.70 -2.07
C TYR A 147 1.21 -4.80 -1.19
N ARG A 148 0.35 -5.75 -1.50
CA ARG A 148 -0.81 -6.02 -0.66
C ARG A 148 -0.32 -6.62 0.66
N GLU A 149 -0.51 -5.90 1.76
CA GLU A 149 -0.24 -6.39 3.11
C GLU A 149 -1.49 -7.08 3.68
N PRO A 150 -1.59 -8.42 3.64
CA PRO A 150 -2.71 -9.08 4.29
C PRO A 150 -2.59 -8.90 5.81
N ILE A 151 -3.75 -8.76 6.45
CA ILE A 151 -3.86 -8.59 7.91
C ILE A 151 -3.32 -9.83 8.65
N ASN A 152 -3.41 -11.00 8.01
CA ASN A 152 -3.07 -12.34 8.50
C ASN A 152 -2.55 -13.26 7.39
#